data_AF-A0AAV8C256-F1
#
_entry.id   AF-A0AAV8C256-F1
#
_cell.length_a   1.000
_cell.length_b   1.000
_cell.length_c   1.000
_cell.angle_alpha   90.00
_cell.angle_beta   90.00
_cell.angle_gamma   90.00
#
_symmetry.space_group_name_H-M   'P 1'
#
loop_
_entity.id
_entity.type
_entity.pdbx_description
1 polymer ?
#
loop_
_entity_poly.entity_id
_entity_poly.type
_entity_poly.pdbx_seq_one_letter_code
_entity_poly.pdbx_strand_id
1 'polypeptide(L)'
;MKYVLVTGGVVSGLGKGVTASSIGVVLKACGLRVTSIKIDPYLNTDAGTMSPFEHGEVFVLDDGGEVDLDLGNYERFLDLKLTRDNNITTGKIYQSVINKERKGDYLGKTVQVVPHITDAIQEWIERVAMIPVDGLEGPADVCVIELGGTIGDIESMPFIEALGQFSYRVGPGNFCLVHVSLVPVLSVVGEQKTKPTQHSVRGLRGLGLTPNILACRSAKVLDDNVKQKLSQFCHVPVANIVTLHDVSNIWHIPLLLRDQKAHVAILKTLDLQSVAREPMLEEWTERAQIFDTLQNPVRIAMVGKYTGLSDSYLSVLKALLHASVACRRKLVVDWVASTDLEETTAIEASEAYEKAWGLLRGAHGVLVPGGFGDRGVQGKILAAKYARENNVPYLGICLGMQIAVIEFARSVMNLTEANSTEFEPDTKTPCVIFMPEGSKTHMGATMRLGSRRTYFTTADCKSAKLYGNVNHVDERHRHRYEVNPDMVSQFERAGLQFVGRDETGKRMEIIELPSHPFFVGVQFHPEFKSRPAKPSGLFLGLVAAASKQLDTVLPNANGNHVANHITRQHSANGCAPLQNGHAKKIISNGVANGNAKYLMNGNGVHN
;
A
#
# COMPACT_ATOMS: atom_id res chain seq x y z
N MET A 1 18.00 21.78 3.93
CA MET A 1 16.81 21.04 3.46
C MET A 1 16.28 21.72 2.21
N LYS A 2 15.96 20.96 1.17
CA LYS A 2 15.25 21.44 -0.03
C LYS A 2 13.86 20.82 -0.08
N TYR A 3 12.90 21.48 -0.73
CA TYR A 3 11.50 21.03 -0.75
C TYR A 3 10.98 20.87 -2.18
N VAL A 4 10.36 19.72 -2.47
CA VAL A 4 9.62 19.49 -3.71
C VAL A 4 8.15 19.34 -3.36
N LEU A 5 7.34 20.35 -3.65
CA LEU A 5 5.89 20.28 -3.48
C LEU A 5 5.25 19.67 -4.73
N VAL A 6 4.40 18.66 -4.54
CA VAL A 6 3.58 18.02 -5.56
C VAL A 6 2.11 18.31 -5.28
N THR A 7 1.41 18.92 -6.24
CA THR A 7 -0.01 19.31 -6.11
C THR A 7 -0.87 18.66 -7.18
N GLY A 8 -2.18 18.47 -6.89
CA GLY A 8 -3.16 17.94 -7.83
C GLY A 8 -4.02 18.99 -8.48
N GLY A 9 -4.20 18.90 -9.79
CA GLY A 9 -5.05 19.81 -10.53
C GLY A 9 -6.50 19.38 -10.59
N VAL A 10 -6.88 18.76 -11.71
CA VAL A 10 -8.26 18.75 -12.21
C VAL A 10 -9.18 17.75 -11.51
N VAL A 11 -8.66 16.57 -11.13
CA VAL A 11 -9.44 15.50 -10.50
C VAL A 11 -8.60 14.79 -9.45
N SER A 12 -9.26 14.18 -8.47
CA SER A 12 -8.63 13.23 -7.53
C SER A 12 -8.23 11.94 -8.25
N GLY A 13 -7.34 11.13 -7.66
CA GLY A 13 -6.94 9.85 -8.27
C GLY A 13 -6.00 9.91 -9.49
N LEU A 14 -5.48 11.09 -9.88
CA LEU A 14 -4.55 11.21 -11.03
C LEU A 14 -3.19 10.50 -10.90
N GLY A 15 -2.90 9.92 -9.74
CA GLY A 15 -1.58 9.34 -9.44
C GLY A 15 -0.59 10.34 -8.85
N LYS A 16 -1.05 11.25 -7.99
CA LYS A 16 -0.18 12.17 -7.23
C LYS A 16 0.85 11.42 -6.40
N GLY A 17 0.42 10.50 -5.53
CA GLY A 17 1.31 9.68 -4.72
C GLY A 17 2.32 8.88 -5.54
N VAL A 18 1.92 8.33 -6.71
CA VAL A 18 2.84 7.64 -7.63
C VAL A 18 3.86 8.61 -8.24
N THR A 19 3.42 9.81 -8.62
CA THR A 19 4.30 10.84 -9.20
C THR A 19 5.31 11.33 -8.16
N ALA A 20 4.85 11.67 -6.96
CA ALA A 20 5.67 12.17 -5.87
C ALA A 20 6.68 11.12 -5.39
N SER A 21 6.24 9.88 -5.17
CA SER A 21 7.16 8.77 -4.83
C SER A 21 8.17 8.50 -5.94
N SER A 22 7.76 8.57 -7.22
CA SER A 22 8.68 8.40 -8.35
C SER A 22 9.71 9.53 -8.46
N ILE A 23 9.33 10.78 -8.17
CA ILE A 23 10.29 11.88 -8.04
C ILE A 23 11.32 11.56 -6.95
N GLY A 24 10.86 11.09 -5.79
CA GLY A 24 11.75 10.66 -4.72
C GLY A 24 12.71 9.55 -5.15
N VAL A 25 12.26 8.57 -5.94
CA VAL A 25 13.10 7.49 -6.47
C VAL A 25 14.19 8.05 -7.37
N VAL A 26 13.84 8.95 -8.30
CA VAL A 26 14.83 9.53 -9.22
C VAL A 26 15.83 10.39 -8.46
N LEU A 27 15.39 11.18 -7.47
CA LEU A 27 16.30 11.98 -6.63
C LEU A 27 17.22 11.11 -5.77
N LYS A 28 16.70 10.00 -5.22
CA LYS A 28 17.51 9.00 -4.51
C LYS A 28 18.56 8.38 -5.43
N ALA A 29 18.17 8.07 -6.67
CA ALA A 29 19.08 7.56 -7.70
C ALA A 29 20.16 8.59 -8.11
N CYS A 30 19.90 9.89 -7.96
CA CYS A 30 20.90 10.95 -8.11
C CYS A 30 21.89 11.04 -6.93
N GLY A 31 21.76 10.19 -5.90
CA GLY A 31 22.61 10.17 -4.71
C GLY A 31 22.15 11.08 -3.56
N LEU A 32 20.93 11.61 -3.62
CA LEU A 32 20.36 12.47 -2.57
C LEU A 32 19.60 11.64 -1.54
N ARG A 33 19.65 12.06 -0.27
CA ARG A 33 18.78 11.54 0.78
C ARG A 33 17.41 12.20 0.69
N VAL A 34 16.35 11.40 0.73
CA VAL A 34 14.97 11.86 0.52
C VAL A 34 14.09 11.48 1.70
N THR A 35 13.25 12.41 2.15
CA THR A 35 12.12 12.17 3.06
C THR A 35 10.80 12.56 2.38
N SER A 36 9.66 12.16 2.96
CA SER A 36 8.34 12.46 2.42
C SER A 36 7.38 12.99 3.48
N ILE A 37 6.54 13.94 3.10
CA ILE A 37 5.41 14.43 3.89
C ILE A 37 4.15 14.39 3.02
N LYS A 38 3.10 13.75 3.51
CA LYS A 38 1.77 13.75 2.91
C LYS A 38 0.88 14.71 3.69
N ILE A 39 0.25 15.64 2.99
CA ILE A 39 -0.78 16.51 3.54
C ILE A 39 -2.13 15.99 3.05
N ASP A 40 -3.01 15.67 3.99
CA ASP A 40 -4.37 15.24 3.73
C ASP A 40 -5.36 16.30 4.24
N PRO A 41 -6.17 16.90 3.34
CA PRO A 41 -7.05 18.00 3.74
C PRO A 41 -8.31 17.55 4.51
N TYR A 42 -8.51 16.24 4.73
CA TYR A 42 -9.64 15.74 5.52
C TYR A 42 -9.53 16.11 7.02
N LEU A 43 -10.68 16.13 7.70
CA LEU A 43 -10.79 16.56 9.10
C LEU A 43 -10.37 15.52 10.13
N ASN A 44 -10.41 14.23 9.83
CA ASN A 44 -9.95 13.19 10.76
C ASN A 44 -8.50 13.44 11.21
N THR A 45 -8.19 13.14 12.47
CA THR A 45 -6.83 13.29 13.02
C THR A 45 -5.84 12.27 12.44
N ASP A 46 -6.37 11.11 12.05
CA ASP A 46 -5.69 9.96 11.49
C ASP A 46 -6.68 9.13 10.64
N ALA A 47 -6.19 8.11 9.96
CA ALA A 47 -7.03 7.23 9.14
C ALA A 47 -7.66 6.07 9.93
N GLY A 48 -7.34 5.90 11.22
CA GLY A 48 -7.64 4.68 11.98
C GLY A 48 -9.13 4.40 12.15
N THR A 49 -9.96 5.44 12.15
CA THR A 49 -11.43 5.35 12.28
C THR A 49 -12.17 5.30 10.95
N MET A 50 -11.46 5.41 9.82
CA MET A 50 -12.08 5.42 8.50
C MET A 50 -12.48 4.01 8.06
N SER A 51 -13.59 3.93 7.34
CA SER A 51 -14.01 2.70 6.69
C SER A 51 -13.13 2.40 5.47
N PRO A 52 -12.64 1.16 5.29
CA PRO A 52 -11.91 0.78 4.08
C PRO A 52 -12.69 0.96 2.76
N PHE A 53 -14.00 1.17 2.83
CA PHE A 53 -14.84 1.48 1.68
C PHE A 53 -14.72 2.93 1.19
N GLU A 54 -14.42 3.86 2.09
CA GLU A 54 -14.46 5.30 1.78
C GLU A 54 -13.08 5.80 1.34
N HIS A 55 -12.04 5.42 2.07
CA HIS A 55 -10.69 5.96 1.89
C HIS A 55 -9.64 4.90 1.56
N GLY A 56 -10.08 3.65 1.33
CA GLY A 56 -9.19 2.51 1.15
C GLY A 56 -8.59 2.00 2.46
N GLU A 57 -7.64 1.07 2.34
CA GLU A 57 -6.98 0.45 3.48
C GLU A 57 -6.23 1.45 4.38
N VAL A 58 -6.33 1.27 5.70
CA VAL A 58 -5.49 1.99 6.68
C VAL A 58 -4.07 1.44 6.65
N PHE A 59 -3.08 2.28 6.38
CA PHE A 59 -1.67 1.91 6.44
C PHE A 59 -1.12 2.14 7.85
N VAL A 60 -0.37 1.19 8.38
CA VAL A 60 0.21 1.28 9.73
C VAL A 60 1.71 1.55 9.62
N LEU A 61 2.23 2.44 10.46
CA LEU A 61 3.65 2.79 10.57
C LEU A 61 4.34 2.10 11.75
N ASP A 62 5.67 2.13 11.79
CA ASP A 62 6.45 1.47 12.84
C ASP A 62 6.16 2.05 14.24
N ASP A 63 5.89 3.36 14.33
CA ASP A 63 5.54 4.05 15.56
C ASP A 63 4.07 3.90 15.96
N GLY A 64 3.29 3.12 15.22
CA GLY A 64 1.85 2.93 15.44
C GLY A 64 0.97 4.05 14.89
N GLY A 65 1.48 4.92 14.03
CA GLY A 65 0.64 5.83 13.25
C GLY A 65 -0.30 5.06 12.31
N GLU A 66 -1.59 5.39 12.36
CA GLU A 66 -2.60 4.95 11.40
C GLU A 66 -2.77 6.05 10.35
N VAL A 67 -2.32 5.79 9.13
CA VAL A 67 -2.18 6.82 8.10
C VAL A 67 -2.84 6.40 6.80
N ASP A 68 -3.01 7.39 5.92
CA ASP A 68 -3.52 7.16 4.58
C ASP A 68 -2.64 6.18 3.78
N LEU A 69 -3.29 5.45 2.88
CA LEU A 69 -2.69 4.43 2.04
C LEU A 69 -1.54 4.94 1.17
N ASP A 70 -1.56 6.22 0.76
CA ASP A 70 -0.51 6.80 -0.06
C ASP A 70 0.84 6.82 0.66
N LEU A 71 0.89 6.87 2.01
CA LEU A 71 2.15 6.74 2.76
C LEU A 71 2.86 5.41 2.47
N GLY A 72 2.07 4.36 2.23
CA GLY A 72 2.60 3.06 1.84
C GLY A 72 3.31 3.09 0.49
N ASN A 73 2.96 4.00 -0.44
CA ASN A 73 3.68 4.15 -1.71
C ASN A 73 5.08 4.70 -1.47
N TYR A 74 5.23 5.71 -0.62
CA TYR A 74 6.52 6.30 -0.28
C TYR A 74 7.44 5.30 0.40
N GLU A 75 6.96 4.60 1.43
CA GLU A 75 7.76 3.57 2.09
C GLU A 75 8.20 2.47 1.13
N ARG A 76 7.33 2.03 0.22
CA ARG A 76 7.63 0.97 -0.76
C ARG A 76 8.64 1.40 -1.81
N PHE A 77 8.47 2.60 -2.37
CA PHE A 77 9.30 3.09 -3.47
C PHE A 77 10.65 3.59 -2.99
N LEU A 78 10.69 4.25 -1.83
CA LEU A 78 11.89 4.92 -1.32
C LEU A 78 12.67 4.08 -0.31
N ASP A 79 12.12 2.95 0.12
CA ASP A 79 12.67 2.11 1.19
C ASP A 79 12.92 2.92 2.47
N LEU A 80 11.87 3.62 2.92
CA LEU A 80 11.89 4.47 4.11
C LEU A 80 11.04 3.86 5.22
N LYS A 81 11.24 4.38 6.44
CA LYS A 81 10.39 4.16 7.61
C LYS A 81 9.83 5.50 8.07
N LEU A 82 8.62 5.80 7.61
CA LEU A 82 7.96 7.06 7.95
C LEU A 82 7.35 6.97 9.36
N THR A 83 7.08 8.14 9.95
CA THR A 83 6.44 8.29 11.26
C THR A 83 5.05 8.89 11.11
N ARG A 84 4.22 8.82 12.16
CA ARG A 84 2.88 9.44 12.18
C ARG A 84 2.89 10.94 11.87
N ASP A 85 4.02 11.59 12.08
CA ASP A 85 4.20 13.02 11.87
C ASP A 85 4.46 13.36 10.39
N ASN A 86 4.88 12.39 9.57
CA ASN A 86 4.99 12.52 8.12
C ASN A 86 3.62 12.60 7.42
N ASN A 87 2.54 12.30 8.14
CA ASN A 87 1.18 12.52 7.70
C ASN A 87 0.58 13.74 8.42
N ILE A 88 0.28 14.79 7.68
CA ILE A 88 -0.36 16.00 8.19
C ILE A 88 -1.83 15.93 7.78
N THR A 89 -2.74 16.08 8.75
CA THR A 89 -4.17 16.20 8.46
C THR A 89 -4.72 17.51 9.00
N THR A 90 -5.86 17.97 8.46
CA THR A 90 -6.54 19.16 8.99
C THR A 90 -6.86 19.00 10.48
N GLY A 91 -7.40 17.84 10.87
CA GLY A 91 -7.69 17.53 12.28
C GLY A 91 -6.47 17.62 13.19
N LYS A 92 -5.32 17.11 12.75
CA LYS A 92 -4.08 17.11 13.52
C LYS A 92 -3.56 18.52 13.77
N ILE A 93 -3.57 19.38 12.74
CA ILE A 93 -3.16 20.78 12.86
C ILE A 93 -4.12 21.56 13.74
N TYR A 94 -5.42 21.42 13.51
CA TYR A 94 -6.45 22.15 14.27
C TYR A 94 -6.41 21.75 15.74
N GLN A 95 -6.30 20.45 16.04
CA GLN A 95 -6.16 19.96 17.41
C GLN A 95 -4.92 20.54 18.10
N SER A 96 -3.77 20.59 17.41
CA SER A 96 -2.53 21.20 17.92
C SER A 96 -2.72 22.67 18.26
N VAL A 97 -3.33 23.45 17.35
CA VAL A 97 -3.54 24.89 17.55
C VAL A 97 -4.56 25.15 18.67
N ILE A 98 -5.66 24.40 18.74
CA ILE A 98 -6.64 24.48 19.82
C ILE A 98 -5.98 24.16 21.17
N ASN A 99 -5.14 23.13 21.23
CA ASN A 99 -4.43 22.77 22.46
C ASN A 99 -3.46 23.88 22.91
N LYS A 100 -2.71 24.49 21.99
CA LYS A 100 -1.83 25.64 22.27
C LYS A 100 -2.64 26.85 22.77
N GLU A 101 -3.81 27.11 22.20
CA GLU A 101 -4.73 28.17 22.63
C GLU A 101 -5.19 27.96 24.07
N ARG A 102 -5.69 26.77 24.40
CA ARG A 102 -6.15 26.44 25.76
C ARG A 102 -5.04 26.48 26.81
N LYS A 103 -3.80 26.24 26.41
CA LYS A 103 -2.62 26.33 27.27
C LYS A 103 -2.17 27.78 27.52
N GLY A 104 -2.63 28.73 26.70
CA GLY A 104 -2.26 30.15 26.78
C GLY A 104 -1.02 30.52 25.96
N ASP A 105 -0.57 29.66 25.03
CA ASP A 105 0.66 29.88 24.26
C ASP A 105 0.57 31.11 23.33
N TYR A 106 -0.65 31.56 22.99
CA TYR A 106 -0.90 32.78 22.20
C TYR A 106 -1.11 34.04 23.04
N LEU A 107 -0.82 34.01 24.35
CA LEU A 107 -0.89 35.16 25.27
C LEU A 107 -2.25 35.88 25.27
N GLY A 108 -3.34 35.12 25.13
CA GLY A 108 -4.71 35.64 25.13
C GLY A 108 -5.12 36.38 23.85
N LYS A 109 -4.28 36.38 22.80
CA LYS A 109 -4.65 36.95 21.49
C LYS A 109 -5.63 36.03 20.75
N THR A 110 -6.46 36.62 19.90
CA THR A 110 -7.39 35.89 19.05
C THR A 110 -6.63 35.03 18.03
N VAL A 111 -6.90 33.72 18.04
CA VAL A 111 -6.36 32.75 17.08
C VAL A 111 -7.21 32.73 15.81
N GLN A 112 -6.56 32.67 14.65
CA GLN A 112 -7.17 32.73 13.32
C GLN A 112 -6.47 31.76 12.36
N VAL A 113 -7.09 31.46 11.21
CA VAL A 113 -6.46 30.60 10.19
C VAL A 113 -5.13 31.19 9.71
N VAL A 114 -5.11 32.48 9.39
CA VAL A 114 -3.87 33.21 9.10
C VAL A 114 -3.58 34.17 10.26
N PRO A 115 -2.37 34.16 10.85
CA PRO A 115 -1.24 33.30 10.52
C PRO A 115 -1.21 31.98 11.31
N HIS A 116 -2.03 31.79 12.35
CA HIS A 116 -1.77 30.74 13.35
C HIS A 116 -1.87 29.29 12.82
N ILE A 117 -2.82 28.99 11.93
CA ILE A 117 -2.90 27.65 11.29
C ILE A 117 -1.80 27.52 10.23
N THR A 118 -1.57 28.57 9.44
CA THR A 118 -0.53 28.54 8.39
C THR A 118 0.88 28.43 8.96
N ASP A 119 1.17 29.09 10.08
CA ASP A 119 2.43 29.00 10.81
C ASP A 119 2.61 27.60 11.39
N ALA A 120 1.56 27.04 12.01
CA ALA A 120 1.60 25.68 12.55
C ALA A 120 1.88 24.63 11.46
N ILE A 121 1.32 24.77 10.26
CA ILE A 121 1.62 23.90 9.11
C ILE A 121 3.09 24.02 8.71
N GLN A 122 3.59 25.25 8.57
CA GLN A 122 4.97 25.51 8.14
C GLN A 122 6.00 25.01 9.17
N GLU A 123 5.77 25.27 10.46
CA GLU A 123 6.57 24.74 11.57
C GLU A 123 6.60 23.20 11.56
N TRP A 124 5.46 22.57 11.28
CA TRP A 124 5.36 21.11 11.20
C TRP A 124 6.21 20.56 10.06
N ILE A 125 6.11 21.15 8.87
CA ILE A 125 6.86 20.74 7.69
C ILE A 125 8.37 20.82 7.96
N GLU A 126 8.87 21.94 8.48
CA GLU A 126 10.30 22.08 8.77
C GLU A 126 10.79 21.10 9.82
N ARG A 127 10.05 20.95 10.91
CA ARG A 127 10.43 20.03 11.99
C ARG A 127 10.52 18.59 11.47
N VAL A 128 9.50 18.13 10.74
CA VAL A 128 9.41 16.74 10.28
C VAL A 128 10.39 16.46 9.15
N ALA A 129 10.63 17.41 8.26
CA ALA A 129 11.63 17.25 7.20
C ALA A 129 13.04 16.98 7.75
N MET A 130 13.34 17.49 8.95
CA MET A 130 14.65 17.30 9.59
C MET A 130 14.80 15.95 10.31
N ILE A 131 13.72 15.18 10.48
CA ILE A 131 13.76 13.87 11.14
C ILE A 131 14.26 12.81 10.13
N PRO A 132 15.35 12.07 10.41
CA PRO A 132 15.81 11.00 9.54
C PRO A 132 14.83 9.83 9.51
N VAL A 133 14.53 9.35 8.30
CA VAL A 133 13.59 8.23 8.04
C VAL A 133 14.23 7.10 7.23
N ASP A 134 15.51 7.23 6.90
CA ASP A 134 16.32 6.27 6.14
C ASP A 134 17.26 5.43 7.02
N GLY A 135 17.22 5.64 8.33
CA GLY A 135 18.07 4.94 9.31
C GLY A 135 19.49 5.50 9.42
N LEU A 136 19.80 6.62 8.76
CA LEU A 136 21.10 7.30 8.84
C LEU A 136 21.02 8.52 9.76
N GLU A 137 22.16 8.92 10.31
CA GLU A 137 22.25 10.14 11.13
C GLU A 137 22.10 11.42 10.27
N GLY A 138 21.54 12.46 10.88
CA GLY A 138 21.33 13.77 10.23
C GLY A 138 20.14 13.81 9.26
N PRO A 139 19.72 15.02 8.84
CA PRO A 139 18.54 15.22 8.02
C PRO A 139 18.74 14.76 6.57
N ALA A 140 17.63 14.54 5.86
CA ALA A 140 17.63 14.34 4.42
C ALA A 140 18.06 15.60 3.64
N ASP A 141 18.43 15.44 2.38
CA ASP A 141 18.76 16.57 1.49
C ASP A 141 17.48 17.22 0.94
N VAL A 142 16.51 16.39 0.57
CA VAL A 142 15.25 16.80 -0.06
C VAL A 142 14.03 16.20 0.67
N CYS A 143 13.03 17.03 0.94
CA CYS A 143 11.72 16.61 1.39
C CYS A 143 10.72 16.72 0.23
N VAL A 144 10.13 15.60 -0.17
CA VAL A 144 9.02 15.57 -1.13
C VAL A 144 7.72 15.73 -0.36
N ILE A 145 6.98 16.79 -0.63
CA ILE A 145 5.70 17.10 0.00
C ILE A 145 4.60 16.82 -1.02
N GLU A 146 3.65 15.95 -0.69
CA GLU A 146 2.43 15.78 -1.48
C GLU A 146 1.27 16.49 -0.81
N LEU A 147 0.65 17.44 -1.52
CA LEU A 147 -0.64 17.99 -1.15
C LEU A 147 -1.75 17.13 -1.74
N GLY A 148 -2.47 16.42 -0.88
CA GLY A 148 -3.69 15.68 -1.16
C GLY A 148 -4.83 16.58 -1.66
N GLY A 149 -5.93 15.95 -2.09
CA GLY A 149 -7.08 16.69 -2.65
C GLY A 149 -6.80 17.31 -4.03
N THR A 150 -7.62 18.29 -4.40
CA THR A 150 -7.44 19.10 -5.62
C THR A 150 -7.26 20.58 -5.29
N ILE A 151 -6.73 21.34 -6.24
CA ILE A 151 -6.63 22.79 -6.11
C ILE A 151 -8.00 23.40 -6.38
N GLY A 152 -8.48 24.23 -5.45
CA GLY A 152 -9.78 24.90 -5.52
C GLY A 152 -10.76 24.45 -4.45
N ASP A 153 -10.48 23.34 -3.78
CA ASP A 153 -11.28 22.82 -2.67
C ASP A 153 -11.10 23.69 -1.42
N ILE A 154 -12.18 23.83 -0.63
CA ILE A 154 -12.20 24.64 0.60
C ILE A 154 -11.23 24.05 1.63
N GLU A 155 -11.18 22.73 1.70
CA GLU A 155 -10.37 21.95 2.61
C GLU A 155 -8.86 22.16 2.37
N SER A 156 -8.48 22.44 1.13
CA SER A 156 -7.08 22.65 0.73
C SER A 156 -6.60 24.10 0.93
N MET A 157 -7.52 25.07 1.11
CA MET A 157 -7.16 26.51 1.16
C MET A 157 -6.13 26.85 2.24
N PRO A 158 -6.25 26.39 3.51
CA PRO A 158 -5.26 26.71 4.54
C PRO A 158 -3.86 26.17 4.21
N PHE A 159 -3.78 24.99 3.57
CA PHE A 159 -2.50 24.40 3.18
C PHE A 159 -1.86 25.11 2.00
N ILE A 160 -2.65 25.52 1.00
CA ILE A 160 -2.12 26.25 -0.15
C ILE A 160 -1.56 27.60 0.29
N GLU A 161 -2.28 28.32 1.15
CA GLU A 161 -1.80 29.58 1.73
C GLU A 161 -0.52 29.38 2.55
N ALA A 162 -0.50 28.35 3.42
CA ALA A 162 0.69 28.01 4.20
C ALA A 162 1.90 27.69 3.32
N LEU A 163 1.72 26.88 2.26
CA LEU A 163 2.78 26.50 1.33
C LEU A 163 3.22 27.67 0.44
N GLY A 164 2.31 28.58 0.12
CA GLY A 164 2.60 29.86 -0.55
C GLY A 164 3.57 30.68 0.28
N GLN A 165 3.20 30.99 1.53
CA GLN A 165 4.07 31.70 2.49
C GLN A 165 5.39 30.96 2.72
N PHE A 166 5.34 29.64 2.85
CA PHE A 166 6.50 28.78 3.04
C PHE A 166 7.53 28.93 1.92
N SER A 167 7.08 28.96 0.66
CA SER A 167 7.95 29.09 -0.51
C SER A 167 8.79 30.38 -0.47
N TYR A 168 8.23 31.48 0.02
CA TYR A 168 8.96 32.73 0.22
C TYR A 168 9.90 32.65 1.43
N ARG A 169 9.44 32.04 2.53
CA ARG A 169 10.21 31.92 3.78
C ARG A 169 11.49 31.12 3.62
N VAL A 170 11.44 29.99 2.92
CA VAL A 170 12.63 29.14 2.67
C VAL A 170 13.56 29.75 1.62
N GLY A 171 13.06 30.69 0.81
CA GLY A 171 13.84 31.43 -0.17
C GLY A 171 14.05 30.71 -1.51
N PRO A 172 14.55 31.45 -2.52
CA PRO A 172 14.82 30.91 -3.86
C PRO A 172 15.87 29.80 -3.80
N GLY A 173 15.78 28.83 -4.71
CA GLY A 173 16.69 27.69 -4.73
C GLY A 173 16.39 26.61 -3.68
N ASN A 174 15.38 26.80 -2.81
CA ASN A 174 15.01 25.83 -1.77
C ASN A 174 13.64 25.19 -1.96
N PHE A 175 12.85 25.65 -2.94
CA PHE A 175 11.49 25.19 -3.18
C PHE A 175 11.22 24.94 -4.67
N CYS A 176 10.66 23.78 -5.00
CA CYS A 176 10.28 23.39 -6.35
C CYS A 176 8.85 22.86 -6.36
N LEU A 177 7.98 23.44 -7.20
CA LEU A 177 6.59 23.02 -7.36
C LEU A 177 6.39 22.19 -8.63
N VAL A 178 5.92 20.97 -8.46
CA VAL A 178 5.43 20.08 -9.53
C VAL A 178 3.90 20.03 -9.47
N HIS A 179 3.24 20.45 -10.54
CA HIS A 179 1.78 20.40 -10.62
C HIS A 179 1.32 19.25 -11.51
N VAL A 180 0.59 18.30 -10.94
CA VAL A 180 0.05 17.13 -11.66
C VAL A 180 -1.33 17.47 -12.21
N SER A 181 -1.52 17.38 -13.52
CA SER A 181 -2.76 17.80 -14.17
C SER A 181 -3.19 16.82 -15.26
N LEU A 182 -4.50 16.69 -15.49
CA LEU A 182 -5.07 15.82 -16.50
C LEU A 182 -5.13 16.53 -17.87
N VAL A 183 -4.58 15.88 -18.89
CA VAL A 183 -4.77 16.22 -20.30
C VAL A 183 -5.61 15.12 -20.94
N PRO A 184 -6.96 15.26 -20.95
CA PRO A 184 -7.83 14.22 -21.45
C PRO A 184 -7.71 14.09 -22.98
N VAL A 185 -7.84 12.87 -23.47
CA VAL A 185 -7.89 12.53 -24.88
C VAL A 185 -9.33 12.18 -25.23
N LEU A 186 -9.99 12.99 -26.05
CA LEU A 186 -11.37 12.72 -26.45
C LEU A 186 -11.38 11.59 -27.49
N SER A 187 -11.90 10.42 -27.11
CA SER A 187 -11.88 9.20 -27.93
C SER A 187 -12.49 9.38 -29.32
N VAL A 188 -13.50 10.24 -29.46
CA VAL A 188 -14.20 10.51 -30.72
C VAL A 188 -13.31 11.22 -31.75
N VAL A 189 -12.41 12.09 -31.29
CA VAL A 189 -11.61 12.97 -32.17
C VAL A 189 -10.11 12.67 -32.09
N GLY A 190 -9.67 11.93 -31.07
CA GLY A 190 -8.26 11.66 -30.78
C GLY A 190 -7.47 12.87 -30.25
N GLU A 191 -8.12 14.03 -30.11
CA GLU A 191 -7.47 15.29 -29.76
C GLU A 191 -7.19 15.40 -28.25
N GLN A 192 -5.96 15.82 -27.91
CA GLN A 192 -5.52 16.08 -26.54
C GLN A 192 -5.97 17.48 -26.09
N LYS A 193 -6.79 17.56 -25.05
CA LYS A 193 -7.38 18.83 -24.61
C LYS A 193 -6.60 19.44 -23.46
N THR A 194 -6.00 20.60 -23.69
CA THR A 194 -5.17 21.32 -22.69
C THR A 194 -5.94 22.21 -21.74
N LYS A 195 -7.22 22.49 -22.00
CA LYS A 195 -7.98 23.52 -21.25
C LYS A 195 -8.12 23.22 -19.76
N PRO A 196 -8.42 21.97 -19.32
CA PRO A 196 -8.47 21.66 -17.90
C PRO A 196 -7.17 22.05 -17.17
N THR A 197 -6.02 21.71 -17.77
CA THR A 197 -4.70 22.09 -17.22
C THR A 197 -4.48 23.61 -17.16
N GLN A 198 -4.93 24.35 -18.17
CA GLN A 198 -4.81 25.82 -18.19
C GLN A 198 -5.62 26.47 -17.06
N HIS A 199 -6.85 26.00 -16.82
CA HIS A 199 -7.69 26.48 -15.72
C HIS A 199 -7.10 26.11 -14.35
N SER A 200 -6.59 24.89 -14.22
CA SER A 200 -5.91 24.41 -13.01
C SER A 200 -4.70 25.27 -12.64
N VAL A 201 -3.82 25.55 -13.61
CA VAL A 201 -2.64 26.42 -13.39
C VAL A 201 -3.04 27.87 -13.11
N ARG A 202 -4.14 28.36 -13.70
CA ARG A 202 -4.68 29.69 -13.37
C ARG A 202 -5.17 29.75 -11.92
N GLY A 203 -5.88 28.72 -11.46
CA GLY A 203 -6.35 28.62 -10.07
C GLY A 203 -5.17 28.58 -9.09
N LEU A 204 -4.19 27.71 -9.35
CA LEU A 204 -2.98 27.58 -8.54
C LEU A 204 -2.21 28.92 -8.40
N ARG A 205 -2.03 29.64 -9.52
CA ARG A 205 -1.40 30.97 -9.51
C ARG A 205 -2.21 32.03 -8.79
N GLY A 206 -3.54 31.97 -8.90
CA GLY A 206 -4.44 32.84 -8.15
C GLY A 206 -4.31 32.69 -6.63
N LEU A 207 -3.83 31.52 -6.18
CA LEU A 207 -3.56 31.20 -4.78
C LEU A 207 -2.08 31.41 -4.40
N GLY A 208 -1.30 32.10 -5.23
CA GLY A 208 0.09 32.48 -4.91
C GLY A 208 1.16 31.43 -5.23
N LEU A 209 0.80 30.29 -5.83
CA LEU A 209 1.75 29.23 -6.21
C LEU A 209 1.98 29.18 -7.73
N THR A 210 3.23 29.13 -8.16
CA THR A 210 3.60 29.03 -9.58
C THR A 210 4.36 27.74 -9.86
N PRO A 211 3.88 26.87 -10.77
CA PRO A 211 4.52 25.59 -11.01
C PRO A 211 5.86 25.77 -11.73
N ASN A 212 6.90 25.10 -11.25
CA ASN A 212 8.18 24.98 -11.95
C ASN A 212 8.14 23.88 -13.02
N ILE A 213 7.38 22.82 -12.76
CA ILE A 213 7.23 21.64 -13.60
C ILE A 213 5.74 21.30 -13.71
N LEU A 214 5.31 20.94 -14.92
CA LEU A 214 3.96 20.46 -15.18
C LEU A 214 4.02 18.97 -15.53
N ALA A 215 3.43 18.13 -14.67
CA ALA A 215 3.32 16.70 -14.88
C ALA A 215 1.93 16.38 -15.45
N CYS A 216 1.85 16.25 -16.77
CA CYS A 216 0.60 16.02 -17.48
C CYS A 216 0.26 14.53 -17.55
N ARG A 217 -0.77 14.10 -16.80
CA ARG A 217 -1.36 12.78 -16.93
C ARG A 217 -2.19 12.70 -18.21
N SER A 218 -1.98 11.68 -19.03
CA SER A 218 -2.77 11.45 -20.24
C SER A 218 -2.82 9.97 -20.59
N ALA A 219 -3.72 9.56 -21.49
CA ALA A 219 -3.76 8.18 -21.99
C ALA A 219 -2.61 7.90 -22.98
N LYS A 220 -2.13 8.94 -23.69
CA LYS A 220 -1.09 8.85 -24.72
C LYS A 220 0.04 9.84 -24.44
N VAL A 221 1.17 9.64 -25.13
CA VAL A 221 2.26 10.63 -25.13
C VAL A 221 1.74 11.97 -25.69
N LEU A 222 2.13 13.09 -25.09
CA LEU A 222 1.68 14.41 -25.52
C LEU A 222 2.39 14.82 -26.81
N ASP A 223 1.63 15.36 -27.75
CA ASP A 223 2.17 15.92 -28.97
C ASP A 223 3.00 17.18 -28.68
N ASP A 224 4.02 17.46 -29.48
CA ASP A 224 4.88 18.63 -29.26
C ASP A 224 4.09 19.94 -29.34
N ASN A 225 3.11 20.03 -30.23
CA ASN A 225 2.22 21.20 -30.31
C ASN A 225 1.40 21.39 -29.02
N VAL A 226 0.98 20.29 -28.38
CA VAL A 226 0.24 20.31 -27.11
C VAL A 226 1.15 20.81 -25.99
N LYS A 227 2.41 20.37 -25.95
CA LYS A 227 3.42 20.88 -25.00
C LYS A 227 3.73 22.37 -25.23
N GLN A 228 3.89 22.80 -26.48
CA GLN A 228 4.11 24.21 -26.83
C GLN A 228 2.94 25.09 -26.38
N LYS A 229 1.70 24.64 -26.64
CA LYS A 229 0.49 25.31 -26.19
C LYS A 229 0.45 25.40 -24.66
N LEU A 230 0.69 24.30 -23.95
CA LEU A 230 0.75 24.32 -22.49
C LEU A 230 1.82 25.29 -21.98
N SER A 231 3.00 25.33 -22.61
CA SER A 231 4.06 26.26 -22.25
C SER A 231 3.61 27.72 -22.33
N GLN A 232 2.99 28.10 -23.45
CA GLN A 232 2.50 29.47 -23.67
C GLN A 232 1.39 29.88 -22.69
N PHE A 233 0.45 28.98 -22.37
CA PHE A 233 -0.69 29.32 -21.51
C PHE A 233 -0.38 29.19 -20.00
N CYS A 234 0.49 28.26 -19.63
CA CYS A 234 0.83 27.97 -18.22
C CYS A 234 2.11 28.68 -17.77
N HIS A 235 2.88 29.27 -18.68
CA HIS A 235 4.16 29.94 -18.42
C HIS A 235 5.22 29.00 -17.82
N VAL A 236 5.23 27.74 -18.27
CA VAL A 236 6.21 26.71 -17.88
C VAL A 236 7.06 26.40 -19.10
N PRO A 237 8.40 26.37 -19.01
CA PRO A 237 9.25 26.01 -20.15
C PRO A 237 8.87 24.63 -20.71
N VAL A 238 8.91 24.47 -22.04
CA VAL A 238 8.56 23.19 -22.70
C VAL A 238 9.36 22.02 -22.14
N ALA A 239 10.64 22.24 -21.81
CA ALA A 239 11.52 21.22 -21.20
C ALA A 239 11.05 20.76 -19.80
N ASN A 240 10.22 21.55 -19.13
CA ASN A 240 9.66 21.25 -17.80
C ASN A 240 8.21 20.72 -17.88
N ILE A 241 7.72 20.38 -19.08
CA ILE A 241 6.40 19.77 -19.28
C ILE A 241 6.61 18.27 -19.52
N VAL A 242 6.32 17.49 -18.49
CA VAL A 242 6.54 16.05 -18.45
C VAL A 242 5.23 15.33 -18.74
N THR A 243 5.27 14.34 -19.61
CA THR A 243 4.12 13.51 -19.96
C THR A 243 4.10 12.23 -19.15
N LEU A 244 3.11 12.06 -18.27
CA LEU A 244 2.83 10.83 -17.55
C LEU A 244 1.72 10.07 -18.29
N HIS A 245 2.07 9.24 -19.28
CA HIS A 245 1.08 8.46 -20.00
C HIS A 245 0.70 7.16 -19.28
N ASP A 246 -0.35 6.47 -19.75
CA ASP A 246 -0.69 5.13 -19.24
C ASP A 246 0.43 4.14 -19.57
N VAL A 247 0.99 3.54 -18.52
CA VAL A 247 2.08 2.57 -18.59
C VAL A 247 1.57 1.18 -18.17
N SER A 248 2.25 0.13 -18.62
CA SER A 248 1.89 -1.26 -18.30
C SER A 248 1.99 -1.58 -16.81
N ASN A 249 2.94 -0.94 -16.11
CA ASN A 249 3.13 -1.08 -14.67
C ASN A 249 3.76 0.18 -14.07
N ILE A 250 3.50 0.43 -12.78
CA ILE A 250 3.89 1.66 -12.08
C ILE A 250 5.42 1.86 -11.96
N TRP A 251 6.22 0.81 -12.13
CA TRP A 251 7.68 0.91 -12.06
C TRP A 251 8.29 1.57 -13.29
N HIS A 252 7.51 1.77 -14.36
CA HIS A 252 7.91 2.62 -15.49
C HIS A 252 7.86 4.11 -15.19
N ILE A 253 7.12 4.57 -14.17
CA ILE A 253 6.95 6.01 -13.91
C ILE A 253 8.30 6.69 -13.55
N PRO A 254 9.15 6.15 -12.65
CA PRO A 254 10.48 6.72 -12.41
C PRO A 254 11.35 6.78 -13.68
N LEU A 255 11.29 5.75 -14.54
CA LEU A 255 12.05 5.68 -15.79
C LEU A 255 11.60 6.79 -16.75
N LEU A 256 10.28 6.96 -16.88
CA LEU A 256 9.68 7.98 -17.71
C LEU A 256 10.01 9.40 -17.24
N LEU A 257 10.14 9.62 -15.92
CA LEU A 257 10.60 10.89 -15.35
C LEU A 257 12.09 11.14 -15.64
N ARG A 258 12.93 10.10 -15.55
CA ARG A 258 14.35 10.16 -15.92
C ARG A 258 14.49 10.53 -17.40
N ASP A 259 13.82 9.79 -18.28
CA ASP A 259 13.97 9.91 -19.74
C ASP A 259 13.52 11.29 -20.25
N GLN A 260 12.54 11.90 -19.58
CA GLN A 260 12.09 13.27 -19.84
C GLN A 260 12.89 14.34 -19.08
N LYS A 261 14.00 13.97 -18.43
CA LYS A 261 14.91 14.88 -17.71
C LYS A 261 14.24 15.70 -16.61
N ALA A 262 13.18 15.16 -15.98
CA ALA A 262 12.47 15.84 -14.89
C ALA A 262 13.41 16.14 -13.70
N HIS A 263 14.31 15.22 -13.39
CA HIS A 263 15.33 15.41 -12.34
C HIS A 263 16.27 16.56 -12.63
N VAL A 264 16.71 16.77 -13.88
CA VAL A 264 17.55 17.92 -14.25
C VAL A 264 16.82 19.23 -13.96
N ALA A 265 15.53 19.32 -14.31
CA ALA A 265 14.72 20.50 -14.01
C ALA A 265 14.59 20.74 -12.50
N ILE A 266 14.31 19.69 -11.71
CA ILE A 266 14.21 19.79 -10.24
C ILE A 266 15.55 20.23 -9.63
N LEU A 267 16.65 19.58 -10.01
CA LEU A 267 17.99 19.88 -9.49
C LEU A 267 18.44 21.31 -9.83
N LYS A 268 18.06 21.82 -11.01
CA LYS A 268 18.30 23.21 -11.39
C LYS A 268 17.48 24.17 -10.55
N THR A 269 16.20 23.88 -10.30
CA THR A 269 15.34 24.73 -9.46
C THR A 269 15.79 24.75 -7.99
N LEU A 270 16.42 23.68 -7.51
CA LEU A 270 16.87 23.53 -6.12
C LEU A 270 18.35 23.83 -5.89
N ASP A 271 19.09 24.29 -6.92
CA ASP A 271 20.54 24.52 -6.88
C ASP A 271 21.35 23.29 -6.38
N LEU A 272 20.97 22.10 -6.85
CA LEU A 272 21.57 20.81 -6.47
C LEU A 272 22.46 20.18 -7.56
N GLN A 273 22.67 20.87 -8.68
CA GLN A 273 23.40 20.31 -9.83
C GLN A 273 24.86 19.98 -9.55
N SER A 274 25.49 20.66 -8.58
CA SER A 274 26.89 20.45 -8.20
C SER A 274 27.12 19.22 -7.31
N VAL A 275 26.07 18.73 -6.65
CA VAL A 275 26.14 17.61 -5.70
C VAL A 275 25.49 16.33 -6.24
N ALA A 276 24.49 16.48 -7.11
CA ALA A 276 23.75 15.36 -7.68
C ALA A 276 24.51 14.68 -8.81
N ARG A 277 24.27 13.38 -8.95
CA ARG A 277 24.80 12.52 -10.02
C ARG A 277 23.70 12.16 -11.02
N GLU A 278 24.09 11.59 -12.16
CA GLU A 278 23.12 11.01 -13.10
C GLU A 278 22.36 9.85 -12.41
N PRO A 279 21.02 9.77 -12.54
CA PRO A 279 20.22 8.77 -11.85
C PRO A 279 20.44 7.35 -12.38
N MET A 280 20.97 6.48 -11.52
CA MET A 280 21.12 5.05 -11.78
C MET A 280 19.84 4.28 -11.41
N LEU A 281 19.13 3.75 -12.42
CA LEU A 281 17.82 3.09 -12.28
C LEU A 281 17.79 1.71 -12.95
N GLU A 282 18.91 1.00 -12.98
CA GLU A 282 19.05 -0.32 -13.60
C GLU A 282 18.10 -1.33 -12.95
N GLU A 283 18.04 -1.36 -11.61
CA GLU A 283 17.16 -2.26 -10.85
C GLU A 283 15.67 -2.00 -11.15
N TRP A 284 15.29 -0.73 -11.28
CA TRP A 284 13.92 -0.34 -11.65
C TRP A 284 13.59 -0.74 -13.08
N THR A 285 14.56 -0.59 -13.99
CA THR A 285 14.44 -0.97 -15.40
C THR A 285 14.25 -2.48 -15.54
N GLU A 286 15.11 -3.27 -14.89
CA GLU A 286 15.01 -4.73 -14.90
C GLU A 286 13.66 -5.19 -14.32
N ARG A 287 13.24 -4.62 -13.18
CA ARG A 287 11.98 -4.99 -12.54
C ARG A 287 10.77 -4.71 -13.44
N ALA A 288 10.72 -3.53 -14.06
CA ALA A 288 9.64 -3.16 -14.97
C ALA A 288 9.57 -4.12 -16.17
N GLN A 289 10.72 -4.50 -16.73
CA GLN A 289 10.82 -5.44 -17.85
C GLN A 289 10.44 -6.87 -17.45
N ILE A 290 10.86 -7.35 -16.27
CA ILE A 290 10.46 -8.66 -15.77
C ILE A 290 8.95 -8.72 -15.70
N PHE A 291 8.29 -7.73 -15.08
CA PHE A 291 6.84 -7.70 -14.96
C PHE A 291 6.12 -7.79 -16.32
N ASP A 292 6.58 -7.02 -17.30
CA ASP A 292 5.97 -6.99 -18.63
C ASP A 292 6.12 -8.31 -19.40
N THR A 293 7.11 -9.14 -19.03
CA THR A 293 7.41 -10.42 -19.71
C THR A 293 6.82 -11.64 -18.99
N LEU A 294 6.14 -11.48 -17.85
CA LEU A 294 5.55 -12.60 -17.11
C LEU A 294 4.38 -13.23 -17.87
N GLN A 295 4.50 -14.55 -18.15
CA GLN A 295 3.47 -15.29 -18.87
C GLN A 295 2.77 -16.35 -17.99
N ASN A 296 3.53 -17.06 -17.15
CA ASN A 296 3.01 -18.19 -16.39
C ASN A 296 2.17 -17.74 -15.19
N PRO A 297 0.85 -18.02 -15.14
CA PRO A 297 -0.01 -17.49 -14.10
C PRO A 297 0.15 -18.24 -12.76
N VAL A 298 -0.01 -17.51 -11.66
CA VAL A 298 -0.26 -18.05 -10.33
C VAL A 298 -1.58 -17.48 -9.82
N ARG A 299 -2.54 -18.36 -9.52
CA ARG A 299 -3.89 -17.99 -9.07
C ARG A 299 -3.96 -18.01 -7.56
N ILE A 300 -4.28 -16.88 -6.95
CA ILE A 300 -4.47 -16.75 -5.50
C ILE A 300 -5.91 -16.33 -5.25
N ALA A 301 -6.67 -17.14 -4.51
CA ALA A 301 -7.99 -16.78 -4.03
C ALA A 301 -7.85 -15.84 -2.83
N MET A 302 -8.29 -14.59 -2.99
CA MET A 302 -8.37 -13.62 -1.89
C MET A 302 -9.78 -13.65 -1.31
N VAL A 303 -9.91 -14.25 -0.12
CA VAL A 303 -11.20 -14.48 0.54
C VAL A 303 -11.47 -13.35 1.53
N GLY A 304 -12.24 -12.36 1.10
CA GLY A 304 -12.38 -11.09 1.81
C GLY A 304 -13.82 -10.60 1.93
N LYS A 305 -13.99 -9.53 2.70
CA LYS A 305 -15.26 -8.83 2.92
C LYS A 305 -15.54 -7.79 1.82
N TYR A 306 -14.48 -7.27 1.21
CA TYR A 306 -14.49 -6.13 0.28
C TYR A 306 -13.98 -6.51 -1.11
N THR A 307 -14.69 -7.40 -1.82
CA THR A 307 -14.26 -7.86 -3.16
C THR A 307 -14.53 -6.88 -4.30
N GLY A 308 -15.40 -5.90 -4.07
CA GLY A 308 -15.78 -4.88 -5.06
C GLY A 308 -14.85 -3.67 -5.14
N LEU A 309 -13.97 -3.46 -4.15
CA LEU A 309 -13.01 -2.36 -4.13
C LEU A 309 -11.60 -2.90 -3.91
N SER A 310 -10.75 -2.80 -4.93
CA SER A 310 -9.33 -3.19 -4.84
C SER A 310 -8.58 -2.42 -3.76
N ASP A 311 -9.02 -1.20 -3.46
CA ASP A 311 -8.28 -0.25 -2.63
C ASP A 311 -8.37 -0.59 -1.14
N SER A 312 -9.38 -1.37 -0.75
CA SER A 312 -9.51 -1.90 0.61
C SER A 312 -8.45 -2.96 0.95
N TYR A 313 -7.71 -3.48 -0.04
CA TYR A 313 -6.65 -4.50 0.13
C TYR A 313 -5.38 -4.17 -0.67
N LEU A 314 -5.12 -2.89 -0.95
CA LEU A 314 -4.04 -2.50 -1.86
C LEU A 314 -2.67 -2.99 -1.36
N SER A 315 -2.37 -2.91 -0.06
CA SER A 315 -1.10 -3.37 0.50
C SER A 315 -0.89 -4.87 0.29
N VAL A 316 -1.93 -5.66 0.50
CA VAL A 316 -1.93 -7.11 0.25
C VAL A 316 -1.68 -7.39 -1.24
N LEU A 317 -2.36 -6.67 -2.13
CA LEU A 317 -2.15 -6.78 -3.58
C LEU A 317 -0.72 -6.42 -3.98
N LYS A 318 -0.13 -5.35 -3.41
CA LYS A 318 1.26 -4.98 -3.68
C LYS A 318 2.24 -6.04 -3.15
N ALA A 319 2.00 -6.60 -1.97
CA ALA A 319 2.85 -7.64 -1.41
C ALA A 319 2.80 -8.94 -2.24
N LEU A 320 1.62 -9.37 -2.68
CA LEU A 320 1.46 -10.47 -3.64
C LEU A 320 2.17 -10.17 -4.97
N LEU A 321 2.04 -8.94 -5.47
CA LEU A 321 2.69 -8.51 -6.69
C LEU A 321 4.23 -8.63 -6.55
N HIS A 322 4.81 -8.08 -5.48
CA HIS A 322 6.26 -8.17 -5.23
C HIS A 322 6.73 -9.64 -5.18
N ALA A 323 6.01 -10.50 -4.46
CA ALA A 323 6.29 -11.93 -4.39
C ALA A 323 6.17 -12.63 -5.75
N SER A 324 5.15 -12.30 -6.54
CA SER A 324 4.92 -12.89 -7.87
C SER A 324 6.01 -12.55 -8.86
N VAL A 325 6.51 -11.30 -8.83
CA VAL A 325 7.62 -10.89 -9.68
C VAL A 325 8.91 -11.60 -9.27
N ALA A 326 9.17 -11.73 -7.97
CA ALA A 326 10.32 -12.50 -7.47
C ALA A 326 10.27 -13.99 -7.89
N CYS A 327 9.08 -14.60 -7.87
CA CYS A 327 8.88 -15.97 -8.34
C CYS A 327 8.78 -16.11 -9.87
N ARG A 328 8.85 -15.01 -10.63
CA ARG A 328 8.63 -14.96 -12.08
C ARG A 328 7.28 -15.56 -12.51
N ARG A 329 6.22 -15.23 -11.79
CA ARG A 329 4.84 -15.65 -12.05
C ARG A 329 3.93 -14.46 -12.26
N LYS A 330 3.04 -14.56 -13.25
CA LYS A 330 1.99 -13.58 -13.49
C LYS A 330 0.90 -13.74 -12.44
N LEU A 331 0.77 -12.78 -11.54
CA LEU A 331 -0.26 -12.81 -10.50
C LEU A 331 -1.66 -12.75 -11.12
N VAL A 332 -2.52 -13.67 -10.70
CA VAL A 332 -3.96 -13.63 -10.94
C VAL A 332 -4.64 -13.72 -9.58
N VAL A 333 -5.34 -12.66 -9.18
CA VAL A 333 -6.10 -12.62 -7.93
C VAL A 333 -7.55 -12.92 -8.25
N ASP A 334 -8.04 -14.03 -7.72
CA ASP A 334 -9.44 -14.41 -7.79
C ASP A 334 -10.14 -13.89 -6.52
N TRP A 335 -11.02 -12.91 -6.69
CA TRP A 335 -11.74 -12.28 -5.58
C TRP A 335 -12.91 -13.16 -5.15
N VAL A 336 -12.90 -13.61 -3.91
CA VAL A 336 -13.95 -14.48 -3.33
C VAL A 336 -14.59 -13.74 -2.17
N ALA A 337 -15.86 -13.36 -2.33
CA ALA A 337 -16.60 -12.73 -1.25
C ALA A 337 -16.88 -13.79 -0.19
N SER A 338 -16.47 -13.54 1.05
CA SER A 338 -16.58 -14.57 2.09
C SER A 338 -18.03 -14.96 2.37
N THR A 339 -18.97 -14.00 2.30
CA THR A 339 -20.41 -14.28 2.43
C THR A 339 -20.92 -15.25 1.36
N ASP A 340 -20.32 -15.24 0.17
CA ASP A 340 -20.80 -16.07 -0.94
C ASP A 340 -20.41 -17.55 -0.76
N LEU A 341 -19.52 -17.86 0.18
CA LEU A 341 -19.13 -19.24 0.53
C LEU A 341 -20.07 -19.90 1.55
N GLU A 342 -20.96 -19.13 2.18
CA GLU A 342 -21.82 -19.59 3.27
C GLU A 342 -23.02 -20.41 2.75
N GLU A 343 -23.53 -21.33 3.58
CA GLU A 343 -24.64 -22.22 3.23
C GLU A 343 -25.94 -21.45 2.97
N THR A 344 -26.15 -20.32 3.64
CA THR A 344 -27.28 -19.41 3.40
C THR A 344 -27.30 -18.94 1.94
N THR A 345 -26.14 -18.54 1.40
CA THR A 345 -26.00 -18.12 0.00
C THR A 345 -26.24 -19.28 -0.97
N ALA A 346 -25.94 -20.53 -0.59
CA ALA A 346 -26.26 -21.68 -1.43
C ALA A 346 -27.78 -21.79 -1.71
N ILE A 347 -28.61 -21.38 -0.75
CA ILE A 347 -30.07 -21.37 -0.86
C ILE A 347 -30.55 -20.07 -1.53
N GLU A 348 -30.07 -18.92 -1.09
CA GLU A 348 -30.59 -17.61 -1.50
C GLU A 348 -30.06 -17.14 -2.86
N ALA A 349 -28.82 -17.50 -3.21
CA ALA A 349 -28.12 -17.06 -4.41
C ALA A 349 -27.14 -18.13 -4.93
N SER A 350 -27.68 -19.30 -5.30
CA SER A 350 -26.91 -20.48 -5.75
C SER A 350 -25.85 -20.18 -6.82
N GLU A 351 -26.12 -19.28 -7.79
CA GLU A 351 -25.12 -18.91 -8.81
C GLU A 351 -23.89 -18.21 -8.20
N ALA A 352 -24.10 -17.30 -7.24
CA ALA A 352 -23.01 -16.61 -6.55
C ALA A 352 -22.19 -17.60 -5.72
N TYR A 353 -22.85 -18.53 -5.04
CA TYR A 353 -22.24 -19.61 -4.26
C TYR A 353 -21.36 -20.52 -5.13
N GLU A 354 -21.91 -21.07 -6.21
CA GLU A 354 -21.18 -21.95 -7.13
C GLU A 354 -19.98 -21.25 -7.77
N LYS A 355 -20.14 -19.96 -8.13
CA LYS A 355 -19.04 -19.15 -8.65
C LYS A 355 -17.94 -18.95 -7.60
N ALA A 356 -18.28 -18.60 -6.37
CA ALA A 356 -17.33 -18.38 -5.29
C ALA A 356 -16.54 -19.66 -4.97
N TRP A 357 -17.22 -20.80 -4.85
CA TRP A 357 -16.58 -22.10 -4.67
C TRP A 357 -15.76 -22.54 -5.88
N GLY A 358 -16.22 -22.26 -7.10
CA GLY A 358 -15.46 -22.52 -8.33
C GLY A 358 -14.13 -21.76 -8.37
N LEU A 359 -14.14 -20.48 -7.97
CA LEU A 359 -12.93 -19.66 -7.85
C LEU A 359 -11.99 -20.19 -6.77
N LEU A 360 -12.51 -20.54 -5.59
CA LEU A 360 -11.73 -21.08 -4.48
C LEU A 360 -11.07 -22.42 -4.86
N ARG A 361 -11.82 -23.32 -5.49
CA ARG A 361 -11.32 -24.64 -5.92
C ARG A 361 -10.30 -24.55 -7.05
N GLY A 362 -10.42 -23.54 -7.91
CA GLY A 362 -9.50 -23.29 -9.03
C GLY A 362 -8.22 -22.56 -8.64
N ALA A 363 -8.07 -22.11 -7.40
CA ALA A 363 -6.91 -21.35 -6.95
C ALA A 363 -5.73 -22.27 -6.57
N HIS A 364 -4.52 -21.78 -6.79
CA HIS A 364 -3.28 -22.46 -6.39
C HIS A 364 -2.85 -22.11 -4.94
N GLY A 365 -3.46 -21.07 -4.36
CA GLY A 365 -3.24 -20.65 -2.98
C GLY A 365 -4.41 -19.83 -2.48
N VAL A 366 -4.62 -19.84 -1.16
CA VAL A 366 -5.71 -19.13 -0.47
C VAL A 366 -5.09 -18.10 0.47
N LEU A 367 -5.59 -16.87 0.41
CA LEU A 367 -5.22 -15.80 1.32
C LEU A 367 -6.48 -15.26 2.01
N VAL A 368 -6.48 -15.27 3.34
CA VAL A 368 -7.50 -14.63 4.17
C VAL A 368 -6.86 -13.40 4.83
N PRO A 369 -7.21 -12.16 4.39
CA PRO A 369 -6.61 -10.95 4.91
C PRO A 369 -7.22 -10.58 6.28
N GLY A 370 -6.71 -9.49 6.86
CA GLY A 370 -7.30 -8.88 8.05
C GLY A 370 -8.76 -8.45 7.84
N GLY A 371 -9.47 -8.24 8.94
CA GLY A 371 -10.85 -7.75 8.92
C GLY A 371 -11.38 -7.52 10.32
N PHE A 372 -12.61 -7.04 10.41
CA PHE A 372 -13.31 -6.76 11.66
C PHE A 372 -14.80 -7.06 11.52
N GLY A 373 -15.40 -7.41 12.66
CA GLY A 373 -16.81 -7.77 12.77
C GLY A 373 -17.10 -9.19 12.27
N ASP A 374 -18.34 -9.61 12.53
CA ASP A 374 -18.88 -10.97 12.32
C ASP A 374 -19.17 -11.31 10.85
N ARG A 375 -19.49 -10.31 10.02
CA ARG A 375 -19.90 -10.52 8.62
C ARG A 375 -18.86 -11.32 7.82
N GLY A 376 -19.28 -12.47 7.31
CA GLY A 376 -18.47 -13.32 6.42
C GLY A 376 -17.44 -14.18 7.16
N VAL A 377 -17.48 -14.26 8.49
CA VAL A 377 -16.56 -15.10 9.29
C VAL A 377 -16.73 -16.58 8.96
N GLN A 378 -17.96 -17.07 8.82
CA GLN A 378 -18.20 -18.50 8.52
C GLN A 378 -17.63 -18.89 7.16
N GLY A 379 -17.84 -18.06 6.13
CA GLY A 379 -17.24 -18.32 4.82
C GLY A 379 -15.70 -18.34 4.83
N LYS A 380 -15.05 -17.51 5.66
CA LYS A 380 -13.59 -17.57 5.85
C LYS A 380 -13.14 -18.86 6.54
N ILE A 381 -13.89 -19.33 7.53
CA ILE A 381 -13.65 -20.63 8.19
C ILE A 381 -13.74 -21.76 7.16
N LEU A 382 -14.76 -21.76 6.30
CA LEU A 382 -14.91 -22.74 5.22
C LEU A 382 -13.75 -22.70 4.23
N ALA A 383 -13.24 -21.51 3.89
CA ALA A 383 -12.08 -21.37 3.02
C ALA A 383 -10.78 -21.91 3.66
N ALA A 384 -10.55 -21.63 4.96
CA ALA A 384 -9.41 -22.18 5.69
C ALA A 384 -9.48 -23.71 5.78
N LYS A 385 -10.67 -24.26 6.05
CA LYS A 385 -10.94 -25.71 6.07
C LYS A 385 -10.63 -26.34 4.73
N TYR A 386 -11.16 -25.76 3.64
CA TYR A 386 -10.90 -26.23 2.28
C TYR A 386 -9.40 -26.27 1.99
N ALA A 387 -8.67 -25.20 2.32
CA ALA A 387 -7.24 -25.13 2.09
C ALA A 387 -6.49 -26.24 2.84
N ARG A 388 -6.79 -26.42 4.14
CA ARG A 388 -6.20 -27.46 5.00
C ARG A 388 -6.45 -28.87 4.49
N GLU A 389 -7.70 -29.19 4.13
CA GLU A 389 -8.10 -30.55 3.74
C GLU A 389 -7.61 -30.93 2.35
N ASN A 390 -7.42 -29.96 1.46
CA ASN A 390 -7.03 -30.19 0.07
C ASN A 390 -5.55 -29.87 -0.21
N ASN A 391 -4.74 -29.64 0.83
CA ASN A 391 -3.32 -29.30 0.72
C ASN A 391 -3.05 -28.05 -0.15
N VAL A 392 -3.97 -27.08 -0.15
CA VAL A 392 -3.82 -25.83 -0.90
C VAL A 392 -3.08 -24.81 -0.02
N PRO A 393 -1.94 -24.24 -0.47
CA PRO A 393 -1.19 -23.23 0.28
C PRO A 393 -2.07 -22.13 0.87
N TYR A 394 -1.93 -21.87 2.18
CA TYR A 394 -2.75 -20.93 2.93
C TYR A 394 -1.90 -19.89 3.65
N LEU A 395 -2.32 -18.62 3.55
CA LEU A 395 -1.81 -17.52 4.38
C LEU A 395 -2.99 -16.78 5.05
N GLY A 396 -3.03 -16.83 6.37
CA GLY A 396 -3.96 -16.04 7.20
C GLY A 396 -3.26 -14.82 7.78
N ILE A 397 -3.80 -13.62 7.60
CA ILE A 397 -3.25 -12.36 8.11
C ILE A 397 -4.19 -11.77 9.15
N CYS A 398 -3.68 -11.46 10.34
CA CYS A 398 -4.43 -10.91 11.46
C CYS A 398 -5.68 -11.79 11.76
N LEU A 399 -6.87 -11.31 11.40
CA LEU A 399 -8.10 -12.11 11.44
C LEU A 399 -7.96 -13.47 10.74
N GLY A 400 -7.23 -13.57 9.61
CA GLY A 400 -7.00 -14.84 8.93
C GLY A 400 -6.33 -15.89 9.82
N MET A 401 -5.36 -15.51 10.66
CA MET A 401 -4.77 -16.43 11.63
C MET A 401 -5.80 -16.91 12.66
N GLN A 402 -6.60 -15.99 13.17
CA GLN A 402 -7.65 -16.30 14.16
C GLN A 402 -8.69 -17.27 13.57
N ILE A 403 -9.08 -17.05 12.31
CA ILE A 403 -9.98 -17.95 11.57
C ILE A 403 -9.38 -19.35 11.45
N ALA A 404 -8.09 -19.46 11.12
CA ALA A 404 -7.42 -20.76 11.02
C ALA A 404 -7.39 -21.50 12.37
N VAL A 405 -7.19 -20.79 13.49
CA VAL A 405 -7.25 -21.38 14.85
C VAL A 405 -8.67 -21.88 15.17
N ILE A 406 -9.69 -21.07 14.87
CA ILE A 406 -11.11 -21.44 15.09
C ILE A 406 -11.49 -22.64 14.23
N GLU A 407 -11.10 -22.65 12.95
CA GLU A 407 -11.35 -23.77 12.04
C GLU A 407 -10.71 -25.06 12.56
N PHE A 408 -9.45 -24.99 12.98
CA PHE A 408 -8.73 -26.15 13.47
C PHE A 408 -9.35 -26.72 14.76
N ALA A 409 -9.78 -25.85 15.68
CA ALA A 409 -10.48 -26.27 16.90
C ALA A 409 -11.77 -27.02 16.57
N ARG A 410 -12.58 -26.50 15.63
CA ARG A 410 -13.84 -27.11 15.24
C ARG A 410 -13.65 -28.43 14.50
N SER A 411 -12.77 -28.45 13.49
CA SER A 411 -12.66 -29.58 12.57
C SER A 411 -11.72 -30.69 13.07
N VAL A 412 -10.61 -30.36 13.73
CA VAL A 412 -9.58 -31.34 14.12
C VAL A 412 -9.72 -31.73 15.58
N MET A 413 -10.00 -30.76 16.46
CA MET A 413 -10.15 -31.02 17.90
C MET A 413 -11.60 -31.36 18.30
N ASN A 414 -12.54 -31.33 17.36
CA ASN A 414 -13.97 -31.58 17.56
C ASN A 414 -14.64 -30.63 18.58
N LEU A 415 -14.11 -29.42 18.73
CA LEU A 415 -14.67 -28.38 19.60
C LEU A 415 -15.65 -27.52 18.79
N THR A 416 -16.86 -28.02 18.55
CA THR A 416 -17.82 -27.39 17.62
C THR A 416 -18.27 -26.00 18.03
N GLU A 417 -18.34 -25.71 19.34
CA GLU A 417 -18.70 -24.37 19.88
C GLU A 417 -17.50 -23.38 19.88
N ALA A 418 -16.30 -23.80 19.46
CA ALA A 418 -15.11 -22.96 19.42
C ALA A 418 -15.32 -21.68 18.61
N ASN A 419 -15.03 -20.53 19.20
CA ASN A 419 -15.15 -19.24 18.52
C ASN A 419 -14.25 -18.15 19.13
N SER A 420 -14.27 -16.96 18.51
CA SER A 420 -13.72 -15.72 19.08
C SER A 420 -14.77 -15.01 19.93
N THR A 421 -14.34 -14.43 21.05
CA THR A 421 -15.19 -13.54 21.86
C THR A 421 -15.53 -12.22 21.14
N GLU A 422 -14.89 -11.93 19.99
CA GLU A 422 -15.31 -10.81 19.11
C GLU A 422 -16.68 -11.07 18.46
N PHE A 423 -16.92 -12.32 18.03
CA PHE A 423 -18.10 -12.70 17.25
C PHE A 423 -19.16 -13.39 18.08
N GLU A 424 -18.73 -14.17 19.07
CA GLU A 424 -19.59 -14.91 19.99
C GLU A 424 -19.06 -14.70 21.42
N PRO A 425 -19.47 -13.60 22.10
CA PRO A 425 -18.96 -13.27 23.44
C PRO A 425 -19.23 -14.36 24.48
N ASP A 426 -20.32 -15.12 24.34
CA ASP A 426 -20.78 -16.12 25.30
C ASP A 426 -20.36 -17.57 24.92
N THR A 427 -19.42 -17.74 23.98
CA THR A 427 -18.94 -19.07 23.61
C THR A 427 -18.35 -19.82 24.81
N LYS A 428 -18.72 -21.10 24.97
CA LYS A 428 -18.13 -21.97 26.00
C LYS A 428 -16.70 -22.39 25.68
N THR A 429 -16.22 -22.13 24.46
CA THR A 429 -14.87 -22.50 24.02
C THR A 429 -14.19 -21.30 23.34
N PRO A 430 -13.79 -20.28 24.12
CA PRO A 430 -13.21 -19.06 23.58
C PRO A 430 -11.76 -19.31 23.14
N CYS A 431 -11.57 -19.64 21.87
CA CYS A 431 -10.26 -19.90 21.27
C CYS A 431 -9.47 -18.61 21.02
N VAL A 432 -10.20 -17.51 20.82
CA VAL A 432 -9.65 -16.17 20.63
C VAL A 432 -10.36 -15.24 21.60
N ILE A 433 -9.59 -14.50 22.38
CA ILE A 433 -10.09 -13.67 23.49
C ILE A 433 -9.64 -12.23 23.33
N PHE A 434 -10.40 -11.32 23.93
CA PHE A 434 -10.02 -9.91 24.04
C PHE A 434 -8.82 -9.76 24.98
N MET A 435 -7.65 -9.42 24.43
CA MET A 435 -6.41 -9.24 25.20
C MET A 435 -5.70 -7.94 24.73
N PRO A 436 -6.27 -6.77 25.07
CA PRO A 436 -5.72 -5.47 24.68
C PRO A 436 -4.33 -5.23 25.30
N GLU A 437 -3.58 -4.28 24.76
CA GLU A 437 -2.39 -3.77 25.45
C GLU A 437 -2.82 -2.77 26.53
N GLY A 438 -2.21 -2.85 27.71
CA GLY A 438 -2.35 -1.82 28.73
C GLY A 438 -1.38 -0.67 28.45
N SER A 439 -1.87 0.57 28.44
CA SER A 439 -1.03 1.75 28.32
C SER A 439 -0.96 2.51 29.65
N LYS A 440 0.26 2.95 30.03
CA LYS A 440 0.45 3.86 31.18
C LYS A 440 0.06 5.31 30.85
N THR A 441 0.00 5.66 29.57
CA THR A 441 -0.29 7.02 29.09
C THR A 441 -1.72 7.19 28.57
N HIS A 442 -2.38 6.10 28.19
CA HIS A 442 -3.76 6.09 27.74
C HIS A 442 -4.59 5.18 28.64
N MET A 443 -5.57 5.76 29.35
CA MET A 443 -6.52 4.97 30.13
C MET A 443 -7.47 4.20 29.20
N GLY A 444 -7.61 2.90 29.42
CA GLY A 444 -8.50 2.01 28.66
C GLY A 444 -7.78 0.83 28.00
N ALA A 445 -8.57 -0.04 27.37
CA ALA A 445 -8.10 -1.20 26.61
C ALA A 445 -7.54 -0.75 25.24
N THR A 446 -6.25 -0.43 25.17
CA THR A 446 -5.61 0.05 23.94
C THR A 446 -5.34 -1.07 22.93
N MET A 447 -5.41 -0.74 21.64
CA MET A 447 -5.12 -1.67 20.54
C MET A 447 -3.62 -2.01 20.51
N ARG A 448 -3.27 -3.26 20.18
CA ARG A 448 -1.89 -3.63 19.83
C ARG A 448 -1.57 -3.06 18.46
N LEU A 449 -0.74 -2.02 18.42
CA LEU A 449 -0.56 -1.15 17.26
C LEU A 449 0.91 -0.78 17.00
N GLY A 450 1.31 -0.79 15.74
CA GLY A 450 2.67 -0.44 15.30
C GLY A 450 3.64 -1.60 15.33
N SER A 451 4.94 -1.32 15.24
CA SER A 451 5.97 -2.34 15.22
C SER A 451 6.08 -3.04 16.58
N ARG A 452 6.05 -4.36 16.58
CA ARG A 452 6.32 -5.21 17.75
C ARG A 452 7.25 -6.34 17.34
N ARG A 453 8.04 -6.80 18.30
CA ARG A 453 8.96 -7.90 18.12
C ARG A 453 8.24 -9.23 18.30
N THR A 454 8.45 -10.12 17.34
CA THR A 454 8.02 -11.52 17.38
C THR A 454 9.25 -12.41 17.36
N TYR A 455 9.43 -13.21 18.40
CA TYR A 455 10.52 -14.18 18.52
C TYR A 455 10.09 -15.52 17.95
N PHE A 456 10.97 -16.16 17.17
CA PHE A 456 10.74 -17.53 16.74
C PHE A 456 11.06 -18.50 17.87
N THR A 457 10.15 -19.44 18.14
CA THR A 457 10.34 -20.47 19.17
C THR A 457 11.19 -21.64 18.67
N THR A 458 11.24 -21.84 17.35
CA THR A 458 12.08 -22.83 16.68
C THR A 458 12.63 -22.27 15.37
N ALA A 459 13.91 -22.54 15.08
CA ALA A 459 14.53 -22.19 13.81
C ALA A 459 14.08 -23.13 12.67
N ASP A 460 13.63 -24.35 12.98
CA ASP A 460 13.17 -25.32 12.00
C ASP A 460 11.66 -25.16 11.70
N CYS A 461 11.28 -23.95 11.28
CA CYS A 461 9.94 -23.66 10.77
C CYS A 461 10.02 -22.91 9.44
N LYS A 462 8.95 -22.95 8.65
CA LYS A 462 8.94 -22.32 7.31
C LYS A 462 9.08 -20.80 7.42
N SER A 463 8.44 -20.20 8.42
CA SER A 463 8.46 -18.76 8.65
C SER A 463 9.85 -18.27 8.98
N ALA A 464 10.56 -18.88 9.95
CA ALA A 464 11.93 -18.49 10.30
C ALA A 464 12.85 -18.57 9.07
N LYS A 465 12.75 -19.65 8.29
CA LYS A 465 13.50 -19.84 7.03
C LYS A 465 13.22 -18.74 6.00
N LEU A 466 11.96 -18.36 5.81
CA LEU A 466 11.55 -17.28 4.90
C LEU A 466 12.03 -15.89 5.35
N TYR A 467 12.22 -15.70 6.65
CA TYR A 467 12.83 -14.50 7.21
C TYR A 467 14.36 -14.58 7.32
N GLY A 468 14.99 -15.63 6.78
CA GLY A 468 16.45 -15.78 6.75
C GLY A 468 17.06 -16.34 8.04
N ASN A 469 16.32 -17.15 8.80
CA ASN A 469 16.74 -17.78 10.06
C ASN A 469 17.20 -16.79 11.14
N VAL A 470 16.59 -15.60 11.16
CA VAL A 470 16.77 -14.63 12.26
C VAL A 470 16.04 -15.11 13.51
N ASN A 471 16.51 -14.72 14.70
CA ASN A 471 15.89 -15.11 15.97
C ASN A 471 14.56 -14.39 16.25
N HIS A 472 14.35 -13.23 15.63
CA HIS A 472 13.14 -12.44 15.76
C HIS A 472 12.90 -11.60 14.50
N VAL A 473 11.66 -11.16 14.33
CA VAL A 473 11.25 -10.17 13.34
C VAL A 473 10.47 -9.06 14.02
N ASP A 474 10.64 -7.84 13.53
CA ASP A 474 9.84 -6.70 13.94
C ASP A 474 8.80 -6.44 12.85
N GLU A 475 7.52 -6.64 13.15
CA GLU A 475 6.41 -6.49 12.20
C GLU A 475 5.30 -5.61 12.77
N ARG A 476 4.42 -5.10 11.90
CA ARG A 476 3.39 -4.14 12.29
C ARG A 476 2.09 -4.82 12.66
N HIS A 477 1.52 -4.47 13.81
CA HIS A 477 0.26 -4.99 14.31
C HIS A 477 -0.84 -3.93 14.26
N ARG A 478 -2.09 -4.40 14.14
CA ARG A 478 -3.30 -3.59 14.24
C ARG A 478 -4.48 -4.47 14.63
N HIS A 479 -4.54 -4.88 15.89
CA HIS A 479 -5.59 -5.77 16.38
C HIS A 479 -5.79 -5.69 17.91
N ARG A 480 -6.84 -6.34 18.42
CA ARG A 480 -7.21 -6.33 19.84
C ARG A 480 -7.42 -7.72 20.44
N TYR A 481 -7.47 -8.75 19.60
CA TYR A 481 -7.85 -10.11 19.98
C TYR A 481 -6.68 -11.06 19.74
N GLU A 482 -6.54 -12.01 20.64
CA GLU A 482 -5.40 -12.92 20.70
C GLU A 482 -5.87 -14.35 20.91
N VAL A 483 -5.07 -15.32 20.48
CA VAL A 483 -5.33 -16.73 20.80
C VAL A 483 -5.32 -16.90 22.32
N ASN A 484 -6.31 -17.62 22.85
CA ASN A 484 -6.43 -17.89 24.27
C ASN A 484 -5.21 -18.71 24.77
N PRO A 485 -4.35 -18.14 25.64
CA PRO A 485 -3.14 -18.81 26.11
C PRO A 485 -3.43 -20.16 26.79
N ASP A 486 -4.59 -20.30 27.44
CA ASP A 486 -4.97 -21.52 28.16
C ASP A 486 -5.23 -22.71 27.23
N MET A 487 -5.52 -22.43 25.95
CA MET A 487 -5.80 -23.45 24.94
C MET A 487 -4.57 -23.85 24.10
N VAL A 488 -3.48 -23.08 24.17
CA VAL A 488 -2.27 -23.27 23.33
C VAL A 488 -1.72 -24.69 23.42
N SER A 489 -1.60 -25.24 24.63
CA SER A 489 -1.12 -26.61 24.84
C SER A 489 -2.01 -27.69 24.22
N GLN A 490 -3.31 -27.42 24.05
CA GLN A 490 -4.25 -28.35 23.42
C GLN A 490 -4.08 -28.33 21.91
N PHE A 491 -3.92 -27.15 21.31
CA PHE A 491 -3.62 -26.98 19.89
C PHE A 491 -2.28 -27.63 19.48
N GLU A 492 -1.22 -27.40 20.26
CA GLU A 492 0.12 -27.99 19.97
C GLU A 492 0.08 -29.52 20.00
N ARG A 493 -0.65 -30.12 20.97
CA ARG A 493 -0.85 -31.57 21.02
C ARG A 493 -1.68 -32.12 19.86
N ALA A 494 -2.60 -31.32 19.33
CA ALA A 494 -3.40 -31.68 18.17
C ALA A 494 -2.66 -31.46 16.83
N GLY A 495 -1.46 -30.84 16.85
CA GLY A 495 -0.57 -30.70 15.70
C GLY A 495 -0.48 -29.30 15.10
N LEU A 496 -1.20 -28.31 15.62
CA LEU A 496 -1.06 -26.91 15.21
C LEU A 496 0.04 -26.25 16.06
N GLN A 497 1.14 -25.84 15.44
CA GLN A 497 2.30 -25.29 16.17
C GLN A 497 2.28 -23.77 16.22
N PHE A 498 2.65 -23.20 17.37
CA PHE A 498 2.89 -21.77 17.53
C PHE A 498 4.39 -21.48 17.47
N VAL A 499 4.87 -21.12 16.29
CA VAL A 499 6.30 -20.97 15.97
C VAL A 499 6.82 -19.56 16.23
N GLY A 500 5.94 -18.60 16.49
CA GLY A 500 6.27 -17.20 16.79
C GLY A 500 5.49 -16.69 18.00
N ARG A 501 6.16 -16.02 18.92
CA ARG A 501 5.57 -15.47 20.15
C ARG A 501 6.06 -14.06 20.42
N ASP A 502 5.28 -13.29 21.18
CA ASP A 502 5.70 -11.98 21.66
C ASP A 502 6.80 -12.06 22.71
N GLU A 503 7.31 -10.92 23.16
CA GLU A 503 8.40 -10.86 24.15
C GLU A 503 8.01 -11.48 25.50
N THR A 504 6.72 -11.48 25.84
CA THR A 504 6.22 -12.08 27.09
C THR A 504 6.02 -13.59 26.97
N GLY A 505 6.02 -14.13 25.75
CA GLY A 505 5.70 -15.52 25.45
C GLY A 505 4.23 -15.88 25.63
N LYS A 506 3.35 -14.91 25.97
CA LYS A 506 1.93 -15.12 26.22
C LYS A 506 1.08 -14.99 24.96
N ARG A 507 1.47 -14.11 24.03
CA ARG A 507 0.74 -13.89 22.77
C ARG A 507 1.39 -14.75 21.70
N MET A 508 0.56 -15.51 20.99
CA MET A 508 0.99 -16.33 19.88
C MET A 508 0.83 -15.55 18.59
N GLU A 509 1.93 -15.35 17.87
CA GLU A 509 1.99 -14.41 16.74
C GLU A 509 2.06 -15.11 15.38
N ILE A 510 2.53 -16.37 15.34
CA ILE A 510 2.68 -17.16 14.12
C ILE A 510 2.24 -18.61 14.38
N ILE A 511 1.32 -19.12 13.57
CA ILE A 511 0.95 -20.53 13.51
C ILE A 511 1.49 -21.20 12.25
N GLU A 512 1.87 -22.47 12.39
CA GLU A 512 2.16 -23.36 11.26
C GLU A 512 1.48 -24.72 11.47
N LEU A 513 1.03 -25.34 10.38
CA LEU A 513 0.66 -26.75 10.36
C LEU A 513 1.76 -27.55 9.65
N PRO A 514 2.65 -28.25 10.37
CA PRO A 514 3.84 -28.89 9.79
C PRO A 514 3.51 -29.93 8.71
N SER A 515 2.42 -30.67 8.87
CA SER A 515 1.96 -31.70 7.93
C SER A 515 1.45 -31.17 6.58
N HIS A 516 1.23 -29.85 6.46
CA HIS A 516 0.70 -29.21 5.27
C HIS A 516 1.82 -28.53 4.45
N PRO A 517 1.79 -28.52 3.11
CA PRO A 517 2.85 -27.93 2.28
C PRO A 517 3.17 -26.48 2.65
N PHE A 518 2.14 -25.64 2.80
CA PHE A 518 2.27 -24.28 3.33
C PHE A 518 0.96 -23.87 3.99
N PHE A 519 0.89 -23.85 5.32
CA PHE A 519 -0.27 -23.36 6.06
C PHE A 519 0.25 -22.49 7.18
N VAL A 520 0.24 -21.18 6.95
CA VAL A 520 0.82 -20.19 7.85
C VAL A 520 -0.26 -19.17 8.20
N GLY A 521 -0.38 -18.84 9.48
CA GLY A 521 -1.19 -17.73 9.96
C GLY A 521 -0.32 -16.80 10.78
N VAL A 522 -0.48 -15.49 10.62
CA VAL A 522 0.21 -14.48 11.43
C VAL A 522 -0.74 -13.43 11.97
N GLN A 523 -0.46 -12.93 13.17
CA GLN A 523 -1.22 -11.85 13.80
C GLN A 523 -0.83 -10.46 13.27
N PHE A 524 0.44 -10.26 12.90
CA PHE A 524 0.89 -9.02 12.28
C PHE A 524 0.47 -8.91 10.81
N HIS A 525 0.72 -7.75 10.22
CA HIS A 525 0.45 -7.41 8.83
C HIS A 525 1.76 -7.38 7.99
N PRO A 526 2.19 -8.53 7.43
CA PRO A 526 3.43 -8.63 6.66
C PRO A 526 3.44 -7.80 5.36
N GLU A 527 2.27 -7.33 4.90
CA GLU A 527 2.08 -6.55 3.69
C GLU A 527 2.64 -5.12 3.78
N PHE A 528 2.71 -4.55 4.98
CA PHE A 528 3.16 -3.16 5.17
C PHE A 528 4.68 -3.01 4.99
N LYS A 529 5.46 -4.05 5.35
CA LYS A 529 6.92 -4.07 5.21
C LYS A 529 7.41 -4.66 3.89
N SER A 530 6.51 -5.10 3.01
CA SER A 530 6.90 -5.57 1.67
C SER A 530 7.44 -4.42 0.81
N ARG A 531 8.56 -4.65 0.11
CA ARG A 531 9.17 -3.72 -0.85
C ARG A 531 9.31 -4.39 -2.23
N PRO A 532 9.36 -3.62 -3.35
CA PRO A 532 9.55 -4.19 -4.68
C PRO A 532 10.84 -5.01 -4.86
N ALA A 533 11.91 -4.67 -4.16
CA ALA A 533 13.19 -5.39 -4.17
C ALA A 533 13.28 -6.49 -3.11
N LYS A 534 12.53 -6.31 -2.02
CA LYS A 534 12.53 -7.16 -0.82
C LYS A 534 11.09 -7.55 -0.52
N PRO A 535 10.52 -8.54 -1.24
CA PRO A 535 9.16 -9.00 -0.99
C PRO A 535 9.05 -9.50 0.45
N SER A 536 7.84 -9.46 1.01
CA SER A 536 7.62 -10.02 2.35
C SER A 536 7.83 -11.53 2.30
N GLY A 537 8.56 -12.08 3.28
CA GLY A 537 8.93 -13.50 3.30
C GLY A 537 7.72 -14.43 3.26
N LEU A 538 6.64 -14.08 3.96
CA LEU A 538 5.43 -14.91 4.00
C LEU A 538 4.62 -14.87 2.71
N PHE A 539 4.55 -13.71 2.05
CA PHE A 539 3.94 -13.59 0.72
C PHE A 539 4.77 -14.32 -0.33
N LEU A 540 6.10 -14.25 -0.25
CA LEU A 540 7.02 -15.02 -1.10
C LEU A 540 6.80 -16.52 -0.89
N GLY A 541 6.70 -16.97 0.36
CA GLY A 541 6.40 -18.36 0.72
C GLY A 541 5.08 -18.85 0.14
N LEU A 542 4.00 -18.06 0.27
CA LEU A 542 2.68 -18.41 -0.30
C LEU A 542 2.76 -18.57 -1.82
N VAL A 543 3.33 -17.58 -2.52
CA VAL A 543 3.40 -17.60 -3.98
C VAL A 543 4.32 -18.71 -4.48
N ALA A 544 5.46 -18.94 -3.80
CA ALA A 544 6.37 -20.02 -4.11
C ALA A 544 5.71 -21.39 -3.90
N ALA A 545 4.98 -21.59 -2.80
CA ALA A 545 4.22 -22.82 -2.54
C ALA A 545 3.13 -23.04 -3.60
N ALA A 546 2.34 -22.01 -3.91
CA ALA A 546 1.32 -22.04 -4.96
C ALA A 546 1.91 -22.32 -6.35
N SER A 547 3.18 -22.03 -6.55
CA SER A 547 3.91 -22.24 -7.81
C SER A 547 4.80 -23.49 -7.80
N LYS A 548 4.74 -24.31 -6.75
CA LYS A 548 5.60 -25.49 -6.52
C LYS A 548 7.10 -25.18 -6.60
N GLN A 549 7.47 -24.02 -6.06
CA GLN A 549 8.83 -23.47 -6.01
C GLN A 549 9.30 -23.22 -4.56
N LEU A 550 8.57 -23.70 -3.56
CA LEU A 550 8.88 -23.42 -2.15
C LEU A 550 10.31 -23.84 -1.76
N ASP A 551 10.75 -25.01 -2.23
CA ASP A 551 12.09 -25.55 -1.96
C ASP A 551 13.22 -24.67 -2.54
N THR A 552 12.93 -23.85 -3.56
CA THR A 552 13.91 -22.92 -4.14
C THR A 552 14.09 -21.65 -3.31
N VAL A 553 13.11 -21.34 -2.45
CA VAL A 553 13.08 -20.14 -1.62
C VAL A 553 13.50 -20.46 -0.18
N LEU A 554 13.18 -21.66 0.31
CA LEU A 554 13.63 -22.08 1.63
C LEU A 554 15.14 -22.37 1.59
N PRO A 555 15.94 -21.79 2.51
CA PRO A 555 17.35 -22.13 2.62
C PRO A 555 17.50 -23.62 2.92
N ASN A 556 18.39 -24.31 2.20
CA ASN A 556 18.79 -25.68 2.55
C ASN A 556 19.42 -25.69 3.95
N ALA A 557 19.26 -26.79 4.68
CA ALA A 557 19.76 -26.98 6.05
C ALA A 557 21.27 -26.73 6.25
N ASN A 558 22.05 -26.57 5.18
CA ASN A 558 23.50 -26.35 5.17
C ASN A 558 23.92 -24.89 4.88
N GLY A 559 23.12 -23.89 5.25
CA GLY A 559 23.58 -22.50 5.45
C GLY A 559 24.14 -21.74 4.23
N ASN A 560 24.17 -22.33 3.03
CA ASN A 560 24.59 -21.61 1.84
C ASN A 560 23.43 -20.73 1.35
N HIS A 561 23.55 -19.43 1.61
CA HIS A 561 22.86 -18.43 0.82
C HIS A 561 23.16 -18.69 -0.65
N VAL A 562 22.15 -19.14 -1.38
CA VAL A 562 22.13 -18.91 -2.82
C VAL A 562 21.78 -17.43 -2.98
N ALA A 563 22.78 -16.57 -2.80
CA ALA A 563 22.74 -15.21 -3.33
C ALA A 563 22.79 -15.34 -4.87
N ASN A 564 21.70 -15.75 -5.48
CA ASN A 564 21.61 -15.72 -6.93
C ASN A 564 21.25 -14.30 -7.33
N HIS A 565 22.28 -13.54 -7.70
CA HIS A 565 22.21 -12.88 -9.01
C HIS A 565 21.83 -13.95 -10.04
N ILE A 566 20.53 -14.12 -10.30
CA ILE A 566 20.02 -15.09 -11.29
C ILE A 566 20.45 -14.58 -12.66
N THR A 567 21.61 -15.04 -13.11
CA THR A 567 22.16 -14.71 -14.42
C THR A 567 21.45 -15.55 -15.49
N ARG A 568 20.88 -14.82 -16.46
CA ARG A 568 20.59 -15.15 -17.86
C ARG A 568 20.60 -16.64 -18.28
N GLN A 569 19.43 -17.12 -18.69
CA GLN A 569 19.33 -18.00 -19.86
C GLN A 569 18.38 -17.35 -20.86
N HIS A 570 18.92 -16.97 -22.02
CA HIS A 570 18.13 -16.53 -23.17
C HIS A 570 17.59 -17.77 -23.90
N SER A 571 16.29 -17.96 -23.89
CA SER A 571 15.61 -18.81 -24.87
C SER A 571 14.72 -17.92 -25.74
N ALA A 572 15.21 -17.64 -26.95
CA ALA A 572 14.43 -17.02 -28.00
C ALA A 572 13.43 -18.05 -28.54
N ASN A 573 12.14 -17.77 -28.43
CA ASN A 573 11.13 -18.33 -29.31
C ASN A 573 9.97 -17.33 -29.43
N GLY A 574 9.76 -16.84 -30.65
CA GLY A 574 8.73 -15.87 -30.97
C GLY A 574 7.35 -16.51 -30.89
N CYS A 575 6.44 -15.86 -30.17
CA CYS A 575 5.01 -16.10 -30.27
C CYS A 575 4.25 -14.82 -29.89
N ALA A 576 3.11 -14.61 -30.54
CA ALA A 576 2.40 -13.34 -30.65
C ALA A 576 1.99 -12.68 -29.30
N PRO A 577 1.90 -11.34 -29.24
CA PRO A 577 1.59 -10.61 -28.01
C PRO A 577 0.10 -10.76 -27.63
N LEU A 578 -0.15 -11.26 -26.42
CA LEU A 578 -1.45 -11.19 -25.76
C LEU A 578 -1.36 -10.19 -24.59
N GLN A 579 -2.26 -9.22 -24.57
CA GLN A 579 -2.28 -8.13 -23.57
C GLN A 579 -2.59 -8.63 -22.14
N ASN A 580 -1.98 -7.97 -21.15
CA ASN A 580 -2.24 -8.19 -19.73
C ASN A 580 -3.61 -7.63 -19.31
N GLY A 581 -4.34 -8.37 -18.47
CA GLY A 581 -5.48 -7.81 -17.71
C GLY A 581 -6.90 -7.99 -18.26
N HIS A 582 -7.26 -9.15 -18.84
CA HIS A 582 -8.65 -9.40 -19.21
C HIS A 582 -9.21 -10.73 -18.69
N ALA A 583 -10.39 -10.64 -18.07
CA ALA A 583 -11.30 -11.75 -17.86
C ALA A 583 -11.69 -12.36 -19.22
N LYS A 584 -11.54 -13.68 -19.38
CA LYS A 584 -12.14 -14.41 -20.51
C LYS A 584 -13.63 -14.62 -20.20
N LYS A 585 -14.52 -14.07 -21.03
CA LYS A 585 -15.93 -14.48 -21.10
C LYS A 585 -16.20 -15.05 -22.50
N ILE A 586 -16.69 -16.28 -22.56
CA ILE A 586 -17.09 -16.99 -23.78
C ILE A 586 -18.40 -16.36 -24.29
N ILE A 587 -18.48 -16.11 -25.59
CA ILE A 587 -19.61 -15.50 -26.29
C ILE A 587 -20.63 -16.58 -26.66
N SER A 588 -21.89 -16.42 -26.26
CA SER A 588 -23.05 -17.03 -26.93
C SER A 588 -23.98 -15.92 -27.43
N ASN A 589 -24.28 -15.95 -28.72
CA ASN A 589 -25.01 -14.93 -29.48
C ASN A 589 -26.49 -14.78 -29.06
N GLY A 590 -26.97 -13.54 -28.96
CA GLY A 590 -28.39 -13.20 -28.74
C GLY A 590 -28.68 -11.70 -28.68
N VAL A 591 -28.71 -11.05 -29.85
CA VAL A 591 -29.43 -9.82 -30.28
C VAL A 591 -29.75 -8.68 -29.26
N ALA A 592 -29.00 -7.58 -29.42
CA ALA A 592 -29.32 -6.14 -29.35
C ALA A 592 -30.41 -5.56 -28.41
N ASN A 593 -29.96 -4.76 -27.42
CA ASN A 593 -30.19 -3.29 -27.38
C ASN A 593 -29.22 -2.61 -26.38
N GLY A 594 -28.67 -1.47 -26.77
CA GLY A 594 -27.46 -0.88 -26.17
C GLY A 594 -27.67 -0.08 -24.88
N ASN A 595 -26.64 -0.09 -24.02
CA ASN A 595 -26.05 1.10 -23.42
C ASN A 595 -24.66 0.80 -22.79
N ALA A 596 -23.73 1.72 -23.08
CA ALA A 596 -22.32 1.90 -22.68
C ALA A 596 -21.61 0.83 -21.80
N LYS A 597 -20.55 0.23 -22.37
CA LYS A 597 -19.53 -0.58 -21.68
C LYS A 597 -18.51 0.36 -21.00
N TYR A 598 -18.46 0.36 -19.67
CA TYR A 598 -17.37 1.00 -18.91
C TYR A 598 -16.23 0.00 -18.68
N LEU A 599 -15.02 0.36 -19.12
CA LEU A 599 -13.77 -0.32 -18.80
C LEU A 599 -13.28 0.22 -17.44
N MET A 600 -13.09 -0.63 -16.44
CA MET A 600 -12.40 -0.30 -15.19
C MET A 600 -11.06 -1.03 -15.16
N ASN A 601 -9.97 -0.26 -15.14
CA ASN A 601 -8.60 -0.77 -14.96
C ASN A 601 -8.31 -0.89 -13.46
N GLY A 602 -7.78 -2.03 -13.01
CA GLY A 602 -7.42 -2.34 -11.62
C GLY A 602 -6.21 -1.58 -11.06
N ASN A 603 -6.04 -0.32 -11.41
CA ASN A 603 -5.29 0.65 -10.61
C ASN A 603 -6.36 1.49 -9.90
N GLY A 604 -6.38 1.54 -8.57
CA GLY A 604 -7.36 2.28 -7.76
C GLY A 604 -7.62 3.70 -8.24
N VAL A 605 -8.54 3.84 -9.19
CA VAL A 605 -8.94 5.08 -9.82
C VAL A 605 -10.43 4.93 -10.10
N HIS A 606 -11.24 5.65 -9.33
CA HIS A 606 -12.66 5.81 -9.60
C HIS A 606 -12.83 6.40 -11.01
N ASN A 607 -13.63 5.72 -11.83
CA ASN A 607 -14.00 6.14 -13.18
C ASN A 607 -14.73 7.49 -13.20
#